data_AF-A0A0C9PI97-F1
#
_entry.id   AF-A0A0C9PI97-F1
#
_cell.length_a   1.000
_cell.length_b   1.000
_cell.length_c   1.000
_cell.angle_alpha   90.00
_cell.angle_beta   90.00
_cell.angle_gamma   90.00
#
_symmetry.space_group_name_H-M   'P 1'
#
loop_
_entity.id
_entity.type
_entity.pdbx_description
1 polymer ?
#
loop_
_entity_poly.entity_id
_entity_poly.type
_entity_poly.pdbx_seq_one_letter_code
_entity_poly.pdbx_strand_id
1 'polypeptide(L)'
;MINDLQGLNEKRMSDSLRFDDRVVVITGAGAGLGRAYALLFGSRGAKVVVNDLGGGRHGDGSNTKAADTVVTEITSAGGIAVPNYDSVLQGDKIVQTAIDRFGRIDILVNNAGILRDKSFMRMSDQDWDLIHDVHLKGSMVTTRAAWPHFRKQKYGKIIFTSSNSGMYGNFGQANYSAAKMGLVGLSNTLSIEGQSSNIKSNVIIPTAGSRLTEDILPPELFNELKPEFIAPVVVWLCHEDCNENGEIIEAALGWAGKCHLIRGNGALLRRNRQDSVTPEDVRNNWGAILSMEGAKRYENIAIVTGELVNAVEVLQNNKSSSEVMEYSMINEYDFKQTILYALSVGARLKDPMDFKFLYENHADFAVVPCFYVVYGPATLMATDILEKAFQGRPVNLAAVVHGEQYIKVFQTIPTEAKIETKCKILDVLDKGRNAFLLIEHETFNAETGEKLTTGRITAIVKGAGGFGGPNSSPHEILSVEAPNRAPDASQTEKTSTEQAALYRLSSGDLNPLHVDPEFAKMGGFKEPILHGLCSIGFATRHILKTFAGGDPGLFEAIRARFSKPVVPGQTLRTDMWRNGNRIHFECVIVDNNTPVITNAYVDLKEVKVTTKAKL
;
A
#
# COMPACT_ATOMS: atom_id res chain seq x y z
N MET A 1 27.28 -21.46 30.52
CA MET A 1 25.86 -21.88 30.50
C MET A 1 25.10 -21.51 31.78
N ILE A 2 25.46 -21.97 32.99
CA ILE A 2 24.72 -21.58 34.22
C ILE A 2 24.99 -20.11 34.61
N ASN A 3 26.23 -19.63 34.44
CA ASN A 3 26.58 -18.23 34.74
C ASN A 3 26.05 -17.21 33.70
N ASP A 4 25.85 -17.63 32.45
CA ASP A 4 25.30 -16.76 31.39
C ASP A 4 23.79 -16.51 31.58
N LEU A 5 23.07 -17.47 32.17
CA LEU A 5 21.65 -17.34 32.51
C LEU A 5 21.43 -16.42 33.72
N GLN A 6 22.36 -16.37 34.69
CA GLN A 6 22.30 -15.43 35.81
C GLN A 6 22.59 -13.99 35.34
N GLY A 7 23.60 -13.79 34.48
CA GLY A 7 23.90 -12.47 33.91
C GLY A 7 22.81 -11.91 32.99
N LEU A 8 22.10 -12.77 32.24
CA LEU A 8 20.93 -12.38 31.45
C LEU A 8 19.72 -12.00 32.32
N ASN A 9 19.53 -12.68 33.46
CA ASN A 9 18.46 -12.35 34.42
C ASN A 9 18.73 -11.06 35.18
N GLU A 10 19.98 -10.79 35.59
CA GLU A 10 20.34 -9.53 36.27
C GLU A 10 20.22 -8.31 35.35
N LYS A 11 20.62 -8.44 34.07
CA LYS A 11 20.43 -7.36 33.07
C LYS A 11 18.94 -7.13 32.73
N ARG A 12 18.11 -8.19 32.74
CA ARG A 12 16.64 -8.07 32.60
C ARG A 12 15.97 -7.37 33.79
N MET A 13 16.57 -7.38 34.98
CA MET A 13 16.01 -6.72 36.16
C MET A 13 16.28 -5.21 36.20
N SER A 14 17.38 -4.72 35.61
CA SER A 14 17.65 -3.26 35.52
C SER A 14 16.86 -2.55 34.41
N ASP A 15 16.42 -3.28 33.37
CA ASP A 15 15.66 -2.77 32.22
C ASP A 15 14.15 -3.10 32.30
N SER A 16 13.64 -3.50 33.47
CA SER A 16 12.25 -3.92 33.60
C SER A 16 11.28 -2.73 33.61
N LEU A 17 10.22 -2.77 32.80
CA LEU A 17 9.17 -1.75 32.78
C LEU A 17 8.44 -1.71 34.15
N ARG A 18 8.43 -0.55 34.80
CA ARG A 18 7.89 -0.36 36.15
C ARG A 18 6.85 0.76 36.21
N PHE A 19 6.05 0.74 37.26
CA PHE A 19 4.95 1.67 37.51
C PHE A 19 5.05 2.29 38.91
N ASP A 20 6.27 2.46 39.40
CA ASP A 20 6.51 3.07 40.69
C ASP A 20 5.84 4.46 40.76
N ASP A 21 5.15 4.71 41.86
CA ASP A 21 4.34 5.92 42.10
C ASP A 21 3.18 6.21 41.13
N ARG A 22 2.85 5.27 40.24
CA ARG A 22 1.64 5.33 39.41
C ARG A 22 0.45 4.72 40.14
N VAL A 23 -0.69 5.39 40.05
CA VAL A 23 -1.97 4.87 40.57
C VAL A 23 -2.83 4.34 39.43
N VAL A 24 -3.20 3.06 39.53
CA VAL A 24 -3.96 2.35 38.51
C VAL A 24 -5.33 1.98 39.05
N VAL A 25 -6.39 2.38 38.36
CA VAL A 25 -7.76 1.93 38.62
C VAL A 25 -8.16 0.92 37.56
N ILE A 26 -8.64 -0.25 37.98
CA ILE A 26 -9.07 -1.33 37.07
C ILE A 26 -10.48 -1.74 37.46
N THR A 27 -11.43 -1.58 36.53
CA THR A 27 -12.83 -1.97 36.78
C THR A 27 -13.08 -3.43 36.41
N GLY A 28 -13.90 -4.13 37.19
CA GLY A 28 -14.12 -5.58 37.03
C GLY A 28 -12.86 -6.40 37.28
N ALA A 29 -12.08 -6.02 38.29
CA ALA A 29 -10.77 -6.58 38.59
C ALA A 29 -10.78 -7.78 39.55
N GLY A 30 -11.96 -8.25 39.97
CA GLY A 30 -12.10 -9.39 40.88
C GLY A 30 -11.86 -10.76 40.24
N ALA A 31 -11.89 -10.85 38.90
CA ALA A 31 -11.65 -12.09 38.17
C ALA A 31 -11.11 -11.85 36.74
N GLY A 32 -10.73 -12.94 36.07
CA GLY A 32 -10.39 -12.95 34.64
C GLY A 32 -9.31 -11.95 34.24
N LEU A 33 -9.55 -11.23 33.13
CA LEU A 33 -8.66 -10.21 32.58
C LEU A 33 -8.32 -9.11 33.58
N GLY A 34 -9.34 -8.54 34.25
CA GLY A 34 -9.14 -7.46 35.21
C GLY A 34 -8.24 -7.88 36.38
N ARG A 35 -8.42 -9.11 36.89
CA ARG A 35 -7.53 -9.68 37.92
C ARG A 35 -6.10 -9.83 37.42
N ALA A 36 -5.90 -10.36 36.22
CA ALA A 36 -4.57 -10.52 35.63
C ALA A 36 -3.86 -9.16 35.43
N TYR A 37 -4.60 -8.13 35.00
CA TYR A 37 -4.09 -6.77 34.91
C TYR A 37 -3.67 -6.24 36.30
N ALA A 38 -4.53 -6.38 37.31
CA ALA A 38 -4.28 -5.90 38.67
C ALA A 38 -3.04 -6.54 39.30
N LEU A 39 -2.90 -7.85 39.18
CA LEU A 39 -1.73 -8.59 39.67
C LEU A 39 -0.45 -8.15 38.96
N LEU A 40 -0.49 -7.99 37.62
CA LEU A 40 0.69 -7.60 36.87
C LEU A 40 1.10 -6.16 37.19
N PHE A 41 0.18 -5.19 37.21
CA PHE A 41 0.48 -3.82 37.64
C PHE A 41 1.02 -3.77 39.06
N GLY A 42 0.39 -4.48 40.00
CA GLY A 42 0.84 -4.56 41.40
C GLY A 42 2.26 -5.12 41.52
N SER A 43 2.59 -6.20 40.78
CA SER A 43 3.94 -6.78 40.75
C SER A 43 5.01 -5.84 40.19
N ARG A 44 4.61 -4.81 39.43
CA ARG A 44 5.48 -3.81 38.81
C ARG A 44 5.51 -2.47 39.55
N GLY A 45 5.02 -2.42 40.80
CA GLY A 45 5.15 -1.27 41.69
C GLY A 45 3.98 -0.28 41.67
N ALA A 46 2.93 -0.54 40.87
CA ALA A 46 1.76 0.31 40.85
C ALA A 46 0.97 0.23 42.18
N LYS A 47 0.34 1.34 42.56
CA LYS A 47 -0.68 1.39 43.61
C LYS A 47 -2.03 1.14 42.95
N VAL A 48 -2.68 0.01 43.25
CA VAL A 48 -3.83 -0.49 42.48
C VAL A 48 -5.16 -0.31 43.22
N VAL A 49 -6.15 0.29 42.57
CA VAL A 49 -7.56 0.21 43.01
C VAL A 49 -8.22 -0.94 42.26
N VAL A 50 -8.59 -1.97 43.00
CA VAL A 50 -9.29 -3.16 42.49
C VAL A 50 -10.79 -2.91 42.63
N ASN A 51 -11.43 -2.43 41.56
CA ASN A 51 -12.89 -2.25 41.54
C ASN A 51 -13.58 -3.54 41.07
N ASP A 52 -14.53 -4.05 41.86
CA ASP A 52 -15.45 -5.09 41.42
C ASP A 52 -16.75 -5.05 42.22
N LEU A 53 -17.90 -5.07 41.52
CA LEU A 53 -19.22 -5.13 42.15
C LEU A 53 -19.49 -6.52 42.78
N GLY A 54 -18.80 -7.56 42.29
CA GLY A 54 -18.96 -8.95 42.70
C GLY A 54 -20.27 -9.59 42.24
N GLY A 55 -20.91 -9.02 41.22
CA GLY A 55 -22.09 -9.58 40.57
C GLY A 55 -21.77 -10.79 39.70
N GLY A 56 -22.78 -11.59 39.40
CA GLY A 56 -22.73 -12.68 38.44
C GLY A 56 -22.53 -12.18 37.01
N ARG A 57 -22.19 -13.11 36.11
CA ARG A 57 -21.92 -12.84 34.69
C ARG A 57 -23.10 -12.18 33.96
N HIS A 58 -24.32 -12.37 34.46
CA HIS A 58 -25.54 -11.80 33.90
C HIS A 58 -25.95 -10.48 34.57
N GLY A 59 -25.11 -9.92 35.44
CA GLY A 59 -25.36 -8.66 36.14
C GLY A 59 -26.27 -8.79 37.37
N ASP A 60 -26.41 -10.00 37.92
CA ASP A 60 -27.20 -10.32 39.10
C ASP A 60 -26.35 -10.35 40.39
N GLY A 61 -26.86 -9.79 41.49
CA GLY A 61 -26.20 -9.80 42.80
C GLY A 61 -25.04 -8.81 42.95
N SER A 62 -24.47 -8.76 44.16
CA SER A 62 -23.24 -8.02 44.50
C SER A 62 -22.51 -8.73 45.64
N ASN A 63 -21.18 -8.72 45.64
CA ASN A 63 -20.37 -9.41 46.64
C ASN A 63 -18.97 -8.78 46.78
N THR A 64 -18.64 -8.24 47.94
CA THR A 64 -17.36 -7.57 48.18
C THR A 64 -16.15 -8.51 48.09
N LYS A 65 -16.34 -9.82 48.31
CA LYS A 65 -15.25 -10.81 48.35
C LYS A 65 -14.39 -10.86 47.08
N ALA A 66 -14.97 -10.55 45.92
CA ALA A 66 -14.24 -10.61 44.65
C ALA A 66 -13.07 -9.63 44.61
N ALA A 67 -13.30 -8.36 44.95
CA ALA A 67 -12.25 -7.35 45.03
C ALA A 67 -11.27 -7.63 46.19
N ASP A 68 -11.80 -8.03 47.36
CA ASP A 68 -11.00 -8.30 48.56
C ASP A 68 -9.97 -9.42 48.36
N THR A 69 -10.35 -10.47 47.61
CA THR A 69 -9.47 -11.60 47.29
C THR A 69 -8.26 -11.12 46.49
N VAL A 70 -8.47 -10.35 45.43
CA VAL A 70 -7.38 -9.87 44.56
C VAL A 70 -6.50 -8.84 45.28
N VAL A 71 -7.08 -8.00 46.13
CA VAL A 71 -6.29 -7.11 47.01
C VAL A 71 -5.40 -7.92 47.96
N THR A 72 -5.93 -8.99 48.55
CA THR A 72 -5.16 -9.89 49.43
C THR A 72 -4.01 -10.55 48.66
N GLU A 73 -4.25 -10.99 47.43
CA GLU A 73 -3.20 -11.57 46.58
C GLU A 73 -2.08 -10.56 46.28
N ILE A 74 -2.44 -9.33 45.87
CA ILE A 74 -1.46 -8.27 45.56
C ILE A 74 -0.64 -7.91 46.81
N THR A 75 -1.32 -7.70 47.95
CA THR A 75 -0.66 -7.29 49.20
C THR A 75 0.20 -8.40 49.81
N SER A 76 -0.23 -9.66 49.70
CA SER A 76 0.57 -10.82 50.12
C SER A 76 1.83 -11.01 49.27
N ALA A 77 1.79 -10.56 48.01
CA ALA A 77 2.95 -10.53 47.12
C ALA A 77 3.83 -9.26 47.31
N GLY A 78 3.53 -8.42 48.30
CA GLY A 78 4.30 -7.20 48.62
C GLY A 78 3.90 -5.95 47.82
N GLY A 79 2.82 -6.01 47.04
CA GLY A 79 2.26 -4.86 46.32
C GLY A 79 1.33 -4.00 47.19
N ILE A 80 0.84 -2.90 46.62
CA ILE A 80 -0.10 -1.98 47.29
C ILE A 80 -1.42 -1.98 46.51
N ALA A 81 -2.50 -2.42 47.17
CA ALA A 81 -3.82 -2.40 46.57
C ALA A 81 -4.92 -2.07 47.58
N VAL A 82 -6.04 -1.53 47.08
CA VAL A 82 -7.24 -1.22 47.85
C VAL A 82 -8.49 -1.66 47.08
N PRO A 83 -9.52 -2.19 47.76
CA PRO A 83 -10.73 -2.60 47.09
C PRO A 83 -11.66 -1.39 46.87
N ASN A 84 -12.49 -1.48 45.83
CA ASN A 84 -13.68 -0.65 45.66
C ASN A 84 -14.84 -1.54 45.20
N TYR A 85 -16.04 -1.30 45.72
CA TYR A 85 -17.22 -2.17 45.51
C TYR A 85 -18.33 -1.49 44.71
N ASP A 86 -18.11 -0.27 44.23
CA ASP A 86 -19.11 0.50 43.53
C ASP A 86 -19.35 -0.04 42.11
N SER A 87 -20.60 0.03 41.65
CA SER A 87 -20.91 -0.14 40.24
C SER A 87 -20.19 0.93 39.41
N VAL A 88 -19.75 0.58 38.19
CA VAL A 88 -19.16 1.51 37.22
C VAL A 88 -20.07 2.67 36.81
N LEU A 89 -21.37 2.59 37.11
CA LEU A 89 -22.29 3.72 36.97
C LEU A 89 -22.02 4.85 37.99
N GLN A 90 -21.34 4.54 39.09
CA GLN A 90 -20.88 5.46 40.12
C GLN A 90 -19.37 5.73 39.98
N GLY A 91 -18.93 6.00 38.75
CA GLY A 91 -17.52 6.16 38.41
C GLY A 91 -16.80 7.25 39.22
N ASP A 92 -17.52 8.24 39.72
CA ASP A 92 -17.02 9.25 40.65
C ASP A 92 -16.52 8.64 41.96
N LYS A 93 -17.25 7.70 42.56
CA LYS A 93 -16.84 7.01 43.81
C LYS A 93 -15.63 6.10 43.61
N ILE A 94 -15.56 5.44 42.44
CA ILE A 94 -14.42 4.60 42.06
C ILE A 94 -13.15 5.46 41.98
N VAL A 95 -13.21 6.59 41.26
CA VAL A 95 -12.08 7.50 41.14
C VAL A 95 -11.75 8.15 42.48
N GLN A 96 -12.76 8.52 43.28
CA GLN A 96 -12.56 9.08 44.61
C GLN A 96 -11.79 8.12 45.52
N THR A 97 -11.99 6.81 45.41
CA THR A 97 -11.20 5.81 46.14
C THR A 97 -9.69 5.94 45.84
N ALA A 98 -9.32 6.17 44.57
CA ALA A 98 -7.91 6.39 44.20
C ALA A 98 -7.38 7.70 44.81
N ILE A 99 -8.17 8.77 44.76
CA ILE A 99 -7.81 10.07 45.31
C ILE A 99 -7.64 10.01 46.83
N ASP A 100 -8.58 9.42 47.56
CA ASP A 100 -8.54 9.34 49.02
C ASP A 100 -7.38 8.49 49.54
N ARG A 101 -7.05 7.41 48.82
CA ARG A 101 -6.04 6.44 49.26
C ARG A 101 -4.64 6.76 48.79
N PHE A 102 -4.51 7.36 47.61
CA PHE A 102 -3.21 7.56 46.96
C PHE A 102 -2.97 8.98 46.47
N GLY A 103 -3.95 9.89 46.58
CA GLY A 103 -3.83 11.31 46.24
C GLY A 103 -3.88 11.63 44.74
N ARG A 104 -3.95 10.61 43.87
CA ARG A 104 -3.88 10.76 42.41
C ARG A 104 -4.48 9.56 41.67
N ILE A 105 -4.66 9.71 40.36
CA ILE A 105 -4.96 8.62 39.42
C ILE A 105 -4.13 8.84 38.15
N ASP A 106 -3.45 7.82 37.65
CA ASP A 106 -2.58 7.90 36.47
C ASP A 106 -3.11 7.06 35.30
N ILE A 107 -3.69 5.90 35.62
CA ILE A 107 -4.08 4.89 34.65
C ILE A 107 -5.51 4.42 34.99
N LEU A 108 -6.39 4.37 33.99
CA LEU A 108 -7.74 3.82 34.10
C LEU A 108 -7.94 2.72 33.06
N VAL A 109 -8.16 1.49 33.52
CA VAL A 109 -8.49 0.34 32.67
C VAL A 109 -9.98 0.03 32.83
N ASN A 110 -10.77 0.45 31.84
CA ASN A 110 -12.20 0.15 31.77
C ASN A 110 -12.41 -1.28 31.23
N ASN A 111 -12.55 -2.24 32.15
CA ASN A 111 -12.64 -3.67 31.85
C ASN A 111 -13.97 -4.32 32.31
N ALA A 112 -14.69 -3.72 33.27
CA ALA A 112 -15.95 -4.27 33.78
C ALA A 112 -16.95 -4.62 32.65
N GLY A 113 -17.65 -5.73 32.82
CA GLY A 113 -18.55 -6.24 31.80
C GLY A 113 -19.41 -7.41 32.23
N ILE A 114 -20.52 -7.59 31.53
CA ILE A 114 -21.54 -8.63 31.74
C ILE A 114 -22.08 -9.11 30.40
N LEU A 115 -22.90 -10.17 30.37
CA LEU A 115 -23.50 -10.69 29.15
C LEU A 115 -25.00 -10.97 29.29
N ARG A 116 -25.75 -10.60 28.24
CA ARG A 116 -27.19 -10.84 28.05
C ARG A 116 -27.47 -11.25 26.62
N ASP A 117 -26.94 -12.42 26.25
CA ASP A 117 -27.02 -12.94 24.88
C ASP A 117 -28.45 -13.36 24.56
N LYS A 118 -29.04 -12.71 23.55
CA LYS A 118 -30.40 -12.94 23.04
C LYS A 118 -30.41 -12.69 21.53
N SER A 119 -31.13 -13.52 20.78
CA SER A 119 -31.44 -13.16 19.38
C SER A 119 -32.16 -11.81 19.35
N PHE A 120 -31.96 -11.04 18.28
CA PHE A 120 -32.45 -9.66 18.20
C PHE A 120 -33.95 -9.53 18.55
N MET A 121 -34.79 -10.42 18.03
CA MET A 121 -36.24 -10.46 18.30
C MET A 121 -36.62 -10.84 19.73
N ARG A 122 -35.74 -11.48 20.51
CA ARG A 122 -36.00 -11.95 21.88
C ARG A 122 -35.31 -11.09 22.94
N MET A 123 -34.63 -10.03 22.51
CA MET A 123 -33.95 -9.10 23.41
C MET A 123 -34.98 -8.18 24.05
N SER A 124 -34.98 -8.11 25.38
CA SER A 124 -35.79 -7.11 26.09
C SER A 124 -35.05 -5.77 26.18
N ASP A 125 -35.78 -4.68 26.40
CA ASP A 125 -35.19 -3.36 26.65
C ASP A 125 -34.22 -3.40 27.85
N GLN A 126 -34.55 -4.17 28.89
CA GLN A 126 -33.68 -4.36 30.05
C GLN A 126 -32.37 -5.08 29.70
N ASP A 127 -32.39 -6.06 28.79
CA ASP A 127 -31.17 -6.72 28.30
C ASP A 127 -30.30 -5.76 27.47
N TRP A 128 -30.92 -4.83 26.74
CA TRP A 128 -30.22 -3.79 25.99
C TRP A 128 -29.59 -2.74 26.93
N ASP A 129 -30.41 -2.17 27.81
CA ASP A 129 -30.04 -1.08 28.72
C ASP A 129 -28.93 -1.52 29.66
N LEU A 130 -29.05 -2.69 30.28
CA LEU A 130 -28.06 -3.17 31.25
C LEU A 130 -26.67 -3.34 30.61
N ILE A 131 -26.62 -3.83 29.37
CA ILE A 131 -25.36 -3.98 28.63
C ILE A 131 -24.76 -2.62 28.29
N HIS A 132 -25.56 -1.66 27.82
CA HIS A 132 -25.07 -0.31 27.53
C HIS A 132 -24.65 0.44 28.80
N ASP A 133 -25.40 0.29 29.88
CA ASP A 133 -25.15 0.92 31.17
C ASP A 133 -23.80 0.44 31.75
N VAL A 134 -23.56 -0.87 31.81
CA VAL A 134 -22.30 -1.39 32.38
C VAL A 134 -21.11 -1.10 31.46
N HIS A 135 -21.23 -1.42 30.16
CA HIS A 135 -20.08 -1.35 29.27
C HIS A 135 -19.77 0.07 28.80
N LEU A 136 -20.72 0.72 28.13
CA LEU A 136 -20.47 1.99 27.46
C LEU A 136 -20.58 3.17 28.42
N LYS A 137 -21.73 3.31 29.08
CA LYS A 137 -21.98 4.41 30.02
C LYS A 137 -21.09 4.32 31.24
N GLY A 138 -20.90 3.14 31.82
CA GLY A 138 -20.01 2.91 32.96
C GLY A 138 -18.57 3.35 32.66
N SER A 139 -18.04 2.94 31.51
CA SER A 139 -16.71 3.36 31.07
C SER A 139 -16.64 4.87 30.82
N MET A 140 -17.67 5.46 30.22
CA MET A 140 -17.76 6.91 30.00
C MET A 140 -17.78 7.70 31.32
N VAL A 141 -18.63 7.34 32.28
CA VAL A 141 -18.75 8.11 33.53
C VAL A 141 -17.53 7.94 34.42
N THR A 142 -16.90 6.77 34.44
CA THR A 142 -15.64 6.52 35.18
C THR A 142 -14.49 7.31 34.55
N THR A 143 -14.38 7.32 33.22
CA THR A 143 -13.37 8.11 32.52
C THR A 143 -13.59 9.61 32.71
N ARG A 144 -14.85 10.07 32.66
CA ARG A 144 -15.22 11.47 32.95
C ARG A 144 -14.82 11.90 34.35
N ALA A 145 -14.96 11.04 35.35
CA ALA A 145 -14.53 11.33 36.72
C ALA A 145 -13.00 11.44 36.84
N ALA A 146 -12.24 10.61 36.12
CA ALA A 146 -10.78 10.65 36.11
C ALA A 146 -10.19 11.84 35.33
N TRP A 147 -10.91 12.31 34.30
CA TRP A 147 -10.42 13.29 33.33
C TRP A 147 -9.84 14.59 33.92
N PRO A 148 -10.49 15.26 34.90
CA PRO A 148 -9.93 16.48 35.49
C PRO A 148 -8.58 16.25 36.18
N HIS A 149 -8.38 15.07 36.79
CA HIS A 149 -7.12 14.70 37.44
C HIS A 149 -6.02 14.49 36.41
N PHE A 150 -6.30 13.74 35.34
CA PHE A 150 -5.35 13.55 34.23
C PHE A 150 -4.93 14.88 33.60
N ARG A 151 -5.89 15.77 33.33
CA ARG A 151 -5.60 17.10 32.76
C ARG A 151 -4.72 17.94 33.67
N LYS A 152 -5.02 17.97 34.98
CA LYS A 152 -4.22 18.72 35.97
C LYS A 152 -2.78 18.19 36.05
N GLN A 153 -2.62 16.87 35.96
CA GLN A 153 -1.32 16.19 36.04
C GLN A 153 -0.51 16.24 34.72
N LYS A 154 -1.15 16.56 33.59
CA LYS A 154 -0.59 16.38 32.24
C LYS A 154 -0.08 14.95 32.00
N TYR A 155 -0.83 13.98 32.51
CA TYR A 155 -0.55 12.55 32.35
C TYR A 155 -1.83 11.77 32.58
N GLY A 156 -2.15 10.88 31.64
CA GLY A 156 -3.20 9.88 31.82
C GLY A 156 -3.10 8.77 30.78
N LYS A 157 -3.41 7.54 31.16
CA LYS A 157 -3.52 6.41 30.23
C LYS A 157 -4.87 5.74 30.43
N ILE A 158 -5.63 5.60 29.36
CA ILE A 158 -6.98 5.04 29.38
C ILE A 158 -7.02 3.84 28.45
N ILE A 159 -7.56 2.74 28.96
CA ILE A 159 -7.83 1.54 28.17
C ILE A 159 -9.33 1.29 28.18
N PHE A 160 -9.90 1.11 26.98
CA PHE A 160 -11.24 0.58 26.81
C PHE A 160 -11.19 -0.85 26.29
N THR A 161 -12.06 -1.71 26.84
CA THR A 161 -12.12 -3.12 26.45
C THR A 161 -13.25 -3.36 25.44
N SER A 162 -12.91 -3.44 24.15
CA SER A 162 -13.85 -3.80 23.08
C SER A 162 -13.92 -5.34 22.90
N SER A 163 -14.32 -5.84 21.74
CA SER A 163 -14.36 -7.27 21.41
C SER A 163 -14.44 -7.52 19.89
N ASN A 164 -14.04 -8.72 19.46
CA ASN A 164 -14.25 -9.18 18.09
C ASN A 164 -15.74 -9.25 17.71
N SER A 165 -16.64 -9.53 18.68
CA SER A 165 -18.09 -9.40 18.46
C SER A 165 -18.50 -7.97 18.12
N GLY A 166 -17.81 -6.97 18.65
CA GLY A 166 -17.99 -5.57 18.24
C GLY A 166 -17.52 -5.33 16.81
N MET A 167 -16.27 -5.70 16.51
CA MET A 167 -15.64 -5.44 15.22
C MET A 167 -16.33 -6.13 14.04
N TYR A 168 -16.75 -7.37 14.21
CA TYR A 168 -17.21 -8.24 13.12
C TYR A 168 -18.67 -8.67 13.24
N GLY A 169 -19.32 -8.36 14.37
CA GLY A 169 -20.63 -8.89 14.71
C GLY A 169 -20.57 -10.32 15.25
N ASN A 170 -21.57 -10.71 16.04
CA ASN A 170 -21.78 -12.09 16.45
C ASN A 170 -23.28 -12.37 16.66
N PHE A 171 -23.73 -13.55 16.28
CA PHE A 171 -25.15 -13.91 16.38
C PHE A 171 -25.62 -13.86 17.85
N GLY A 172 -26.77 -13.23 18.08
CA GLY A 172 -27.37 -13.13 19.42
C GLY A 172 -26.72 -12.12 20.37
N GLN A 173 -25.86 -11.23 19.86
CA GLN A 173 -25.10 -10.27 20.68
C GLN A 173 -25.27 -8.81 20.25
N ALA A 174 -26.41 -8.43 19.66
CA ALA A 174 -26.61 -7.08 19.11
C ALA A 174 -26.37 -5.95 20.14
N ASN A 175 -26.88 -6.10 21.37
CA ASN A 175 -26.62 -5.19 22.50
C ASN A 175 -25.12 -5.11 22.84
N TYR A 176 -24.46 -6.25 22.96
CA TYR A 176 -23.05 -6.34 23.34
C TYR A 176 -22.13 -5.79 22.25
N SER A 177 -22.33 -6.19 20.99
CA SER A 177 -21.60 -5.68 19.83
C SER A 177 -21.74 -4.16 19.69
N ALA A 178 -22.95 -3.62 19.86
CA ALA A 178 -23.19 -2.18 19.83
C ALA A 178 -22.44 -1.44 20.94
N ALA A 179 -22.54 -1.91 22.19
CA ALA A 179 -21.83 -1.30 23.30
C ALA A 179 -20.30 -1.36 23.13
N LYS A 180 -19.75 -2.49 22.65
CA LYS A 180 -18.31 -2.70 22.46
C LYS A 180 -17.73 -1.87 21.31
N MET A 181 -18.46 -1.65 20.22
CA MET A 181 -18.05 -0.68 19.20
C MET A 181 -18.23 0.77 19.63
N GLY A 182 -19.23 1.05 20.46
CA GLY A 182 -19.39 2.38 21.09
C GLY A 182 -18.15 2.80 21.88
N LEU A 183 -17.46 1.85 22.53
CA LEU A 183 -16.20 2.10 23.23
C LEU A 183 -15.05 2.48 22.29
N VAL A 184 -15.00 1.92 21.07
CA VAL A 184 -14.04 2.33 20.04
C VAL A 184 -14.28 3.79 19.65
N GLY A 185 -15.54 4.13 19.35
CA GLY A 185 -15.94 5.51 19.04
C GLY A 185 -15.60 6.49 20.17
N LEU A 186 -15.84 6.11 21.42
CA LEU A 186 -15.48 6.91 22.60
C LEU A 186 -13.97 7.13 22.70
N SER A 187 -13.16 6.07 22.54
CA SER A 187 -11.69 6.18 22.58
C SER A 187 -11.14 7.06 21.47
N ASN A 188 -11.69 6.99 20.26
CA ASN A 188 -11.27 7.79 19.11
C ASN A 188 -11.38 9.30 19.39
N THR A 189 -12.43 9.74 20.07
CA THR A 189 -12.59 11.15 20.43
C THR A 189 -11.69 11.53 21.60
N LEU A 190 -11.61 10.69 22.64
CA LEU A 190 -10.81 10.99 23.82
C LEU A 190 -9.31 11.00 23.54
N SER A 191 -8.81 10.21 22.59
CA SER A 191 -7.41 10.26 22.15
C SER A 191 -7.04 11.61 21.56
N ILE A 192 -7.98 12.27 20.87
CA ILE A 192 -7.81 13.61 20.28
C ILE A 192 -7.89 14.68 21.37
N GLU A 193 -8.95 14.67 22.19
CA GLU A 193 -9.14 15.66 23.26
C GLU A 193 -8.01 15.63 24.30
N GLY A 194 -7.49 14.44 24.59
CA GLY A 194 -6.45 14.20 25.57
C GLY A 194 -5.03 14.57 25.13
N GLN A 195 -4.77 14.65 23.82
CA GLN A 195 -3.43 14.74 23.24
C GLN A 195 -2.63 15.93 23.81
N SER A 196 -3.24 17.12 23.88
CA SER A 196 -2.61 18.34 24.39
C SER A 196 -2.21 18.27 25.87
N SER A 197 -2.79 17.33 26.62
CA SER A 197 -2.56 17.13 28.06
C SER A 197 -1.81 15.82 28.34
N ASN A 198 -1.21 15.19 27.33
CA ASN A 198 -0.54 13.88 27.44
C ASN A 198 -1.44 12.82 28.10
N ILE A 199 -2.71 12.82 27.69
CA ILE A 199 -3.69 11.78 28.03
C ILE A 199 -3.86 10.92 26.79
N LYS A 200 -3.52 9.64 26.91
CA LYS A 200 -3.61 8.67 25.79
C LYS A 200 -4.77 7.71 26.04
N SER A 201 -5.54 7.44 25.00
CA SER A 201 -6.68 6.52 25.05
C SER A 201 -6.54 5.46 23.97
N ASN A 202 -6.42 4.20 24.38
CA ASN A 202 -6.31 3.05 23.47
C ASN A 202 -7.40 2.01 23.77
N VAL A 203 -7.63 1.12 22.81
CA VAL A 203 -8.62 0.05 22.89
C VAL A 203 -7.90 -1.29 22.85
N ILE A 204 -8.28 -2.19 23.76
CA ILE A 204 -7.90 -3.60 23.72
C ILE A 204 -9.08 -4.43 23.22
N ILE A 205 -8.82 -5.37 22.30
CA ILE A 205 -9.73 -6.42 21.84
C ILE A 205 -9.17 -7.75 22.35
N PRO A 206 -9.57 -8.20 23.55
CA PRO A 206 -9.07 -9.45 24.11
C PRO A 206 -9.84 -10.65 23.56
N THR A 207 -9.11 -11.70 23.18
CA THR A 207 -9.69 -13.05 23.03
C THR A 207 -9.06 -13.96 24.10
N ALA A 208 -9.82 -14.18 25.18
CA ALA A 208 -9.41 -15.01 26.30
C ALA A 208 -10.42 -16.12 26.56
N GLY A 209 -9.94 -17.20 27.16
CA GLY A 209 -10.72 -18.33 27.63
C GLY A 209 -11.56 -17.80 28.77
N SER A 210 -12.87 -17.91 28.61
CA SER A 210 -13.79 -17.59 29.68
C SER A 210 -14.63 -18.83 29.94
N ARG A 211 -15.30 -18.88 31.10
CA ARG A 211 -16.24 -19.97 31.43
C ARG A 211 -17.29 -20.28 30.34
N LEU A 212 -17.43 -19.39 29.33
CA LEU A 212 -18.25 -19.56 28.14
C LEU A 212 -17.70 -20.45 27.05
N THR A 213 -16.39 -20.40 26.82
CA THR A 213 -15.74 -21.08 25.70
C THR A 213 -15.22 -22.45 26.12
N GLU A 214 -15.34 -22.79 27.41
CA GLU A 214 -14.86 -24.03 28.03
C GLU A 214 -15.52 -25.27 27.42
N ASP A 215 -16.82 -25.22 27.15
CA ASP A 215 -17.57 -26.35 26.55
C ASP A 215 -17.53 -26.37 25.00
N ILE A 216 -16.96 -25.33 24.36
CA ILE A 216 -16.95 -25.15 22.90
C ILE A 216 -15.57 -25.47 22.32
N LEU A 217 -14.51 -25.09 23.02
CA LEU A 217 -13.14 -25.24 22.53
C LEU A 217 -12.52 -26.56 22.99
N PRO A 218 -11.63 -27.16 22.20
CA PRO A 218 -10.80 -28.27 22.68
C PRO A 218 -10.06 -27.86 23.97
N PRO A 219 -9.96 -28.74 24.99
CA PRO A 219 -9.34 -28.41 26.27
C PRO A 219 -7.91 -27.86 26.15
N GLU A 220 -7.14 -28.36 25.19
CA GLU A 220 -5.77 -27.89 24.90
C GLU A 220 -5.75 -26.42 24.46
N LEU A 221 -6.66 -26.00 23.57
CA LEU A 221 -6.77 -24.61 23.13
C LEU A 221 -7.34 -23.71 24.22
N PHE A 222 -8.30 -24.20 25.00
CA PHE A 222 -8.85 -23.46 26.13
C PHE A 222 -7.78 -23.12 27.18
N ASN A 223 -6.91 -24.08 27.48
CA ASN A 223 -5.80 -23.90 28.42
C ASN A 223 -4.77 -22.87 27.96
N GLU A 224 -4.65 -22.60 26.67
CA GLU A 224 -3.73 -21.58 26.13
C GLU A 224 -4.34 -20.16 26.14
N LEU A 225 -5.67 -20.02 26.25
CA LEU A 225 -6.35 -18.72 26.25
C LEU A 225 -6.31 -18.02 27.62
N LYS A 226 -5.10 -17.93 28.20
CA LYS A 226 -4.86 -17.37 29.53
C LYS A 226 -4.94 -15.83 29.51
N PRO A 227 -5.68 -15.20 30.44
CA PRO A 227 -5.67 -13.75 30.64
C PRO A 227 -4.26 -13.15 30.81
N GLU A 228 -3.34 -13.93 31.38
CA GLU A 228 -1.96 -13.57 31.62
C GLU A 228 -1.16 -13.32 30.33
N PHE A 229 -1.61 -13.81 29.19
CA PHE A 229 -0.99 -13.53 27.89
C PHE A 229 -1.45 -12.21 27.27
N ILE A 230 -2.54 -11.62 27.77
CA ILE A 230 -3.07 -10.33 27.31
C ILE A 230 -2.60 -9.19 28.23
N ALA A 231 -2.47 -9.46 29.53
CA ALA A 231 -2.06 -8.46 30.53
C ALA A 231 -0.79 -7.67 30.16
N PRO A 232 0.28 -8.27 29.61
CA PRO A 232 1.47 -7.52 29.20
C PRO A 232 1.21 -6.46 28.13
N VAL A 233 0.26 -6.69 27.21
CA VAL A 233 -0.10 -5.73 26.16
C VAL A 233 -0.78 -4.50 26.77
N VAL A 234 -1.72 -4.73 27.69
CA VAL A 234 -2.41 -3.65 28.43
C VAL A 234 -1.41 -2.86 29.28
N VAL A 235 -0.49 -3.55 29.96
CA VAL A 235 0.56 -2.92 30.76
C VAL A 235 1.47 -2.06 29.88
N TRP A 236 1.91 -2.56 28.72
CA TRP A 236 2.68 -1.76 27.76
C TRP A 236 1.94 -0.50 27.33
N LEU A 237 0.68 -0.60 26.90
CA LEU A 237 -0.14 0.54 26.47
C LEU A 237 -0.32 1.62 27.57
N CYS A 238 -0.17 1.23 28.84
CA CYS A 238 -0.25 2.11 29.99
C CYS A 238 1.10 2.62 30.50
N HIS A 239 2.23 2.14 29.97
CA HIS A 239 3.56 2.57 30.41
C HIS A 239 3.84 4.01 29.95
N GLU A 240 4.69 4.72 30.68
CA GLU A 240 5.00 6.13 30.36
C GLU A 240 5.73 6.27 29.01
N ASP A 241 6.61 5.32 28.69
CA ASP A 241 7.35 5.26 27.41
C ASP A 241 6.46 4.92 26.20
N CYS A 242 5.26 4.39 26.42
CA CYS A 242 4.34 4.04 25.34
C CYS A 242 3.74 5.31 24.70
N ASN A 243 3.91 5.46 23.38
CA ASN A 243 3.52 6.63 22.61
C ASN A 243 2.23 6.48 21.81
N GLU A 244 1.67 5.29 21.83
CA GLU A 244 0.47 4.87 21.15
C GLU A 244 -0.75 5.60 21.73
N ASN A 245 -1.57 6.15 20.85
CA ASN A 245 -2.78 6.91 21.19
C ASN A 245 -3.83 6.75 20.09
N GLY A 246 -5.07 6.40 20.46
CA GLY A 246 -6.13 6.10 19.51
C GLY A 246 -5.96 4.75 18.82
N GLU A 247 -5.16 3.85 19.37
CA GLU A 247 -4.86 2.56 18.79
C GLU A 247 -5.86 1.49 19.23
N ILE A 248 -6.20 0.58 18.31
CA ILE A 248 -7.05 -0.59 18.57
C ILE A 248 -6.16 -1.82 18.44
N ILE A 249 -5.92 -2.51 19.54
CA ILE A 249 -5.01 -3.66 19.60
C ILE A 249 -5.80 -4.92 19.95
N GLU A 250 -5.78 -5.91 19.07
CA GLU A 250 -6.22 -7.27 19.37
C GLU A 250 -5.12 -8.04 20.08
N ALA A 251 -5.47 -8.83 21.09
CA ALA A 251 -4.51 -9.67 21.81
C ALA A 251 -5.14 -11.00 22.28
N ALA A 252 -4.41 -12.09 22.06
CA ALA A 252 -4.80 -13.45 22.42
C ALA A 252 -3.61 -14.39 22.31
N LEU A 253 -3.52 -15.46 23.12
CA LEU A 253 -2.55 -16.55 22.92
C LEU A 253 -1.06 -16.10 22.83
N GLY A 254 -0.71 -14.98 23.46
CA GLY A 254 0.64 -14.38 23.35
C GLY A 254 0.93 -13.69 22.02
N TRP A 255 -0.08 -13.51 21.17
CA TRP A 255 -0.06 -12.71 19.96
C TRP A 255 -0.81 -11.38 20.19
N ALA A 256 -0.36 -10.33 19.51
CA ALA A 256 -1.09 -9.07 19.42
C ALA A 256 -0.96 -8.46 18.03
N GLY A 257 -2.03 -7.81 17.56
CA GLY A 257 -2.11 -7.17 16.25
C GLY A 257 -2.90 -5.87 16.31
N LYS A 258 -2.51 -4.88 15.50
CA LYS A 258 -3.24 -3.61 15.38
C LYS A 258 -4.41 -3.76 14.40
N CYS A 259 -5.58 -3.28 14.80
CA CYS A 259 -6.74 -3.12 13.94
C CYS A 259 -6.94 -1.64 13.58
N HIS A 260 -7.41 -1.35 12.37
CA HIS A 260 -7.74 0.01 11.96
C HIS A 260 -8.78 0.04 10.83
N LEU A 261 -9.39 1.21 10.61
CA LEU A 261 -10.30 1.43 9.48
C LEU A 261 -9.51 1.87 8.24
N ILE A 262 -9.78 1.22 7.11
CA ILE A 262 -9.34 1.64 5.78
C ILE A 262 -10.56 1.95 4.91
N ARG A 263 -10.41 2.87 3.95
CA ARG A 263 -11.48 3.25 3.01
C ARG A 263 -10.96 3.09 1.58
N GLY A 264 -11.75 2.43 0.73
CA GLY A 264 -11.50 2.34 -0.71
C GLY A 264 -11.51 3.71 -1.39
N ASN A 265 -11.02 3.78 -2.62
CA ASN A 265 -10.98 5.05 -3.38
C ASN A 265 -12.38 5.57 -3.73
N GLY A 266 -13.37 4.66 -3.82
CA GLY A 266 -14.75 5.00 -4.17
C GLY A 266 -14.90 5.37 -5.65
N ALA A 267 -16.03 5.99 -5.99
CA ALA A 267 -16.34 6.43 -7.34
C ALA A 267 -17.17 7.71 -7.35
N LEU A 268 -16.99 8.54 -8.37
CA LEU A 268 -17.90 9.64 -8.68
C LEU A 268 -19.19 9.07 -9.29
N LEU A 269 -20.33 9.49 -8.75
CA LEU A 269 -21.66 8.96 -9.14
C LEU A 269 -22.44 9.92 -10.04
N ARG A 270 -21.75 10.94 -10.55
CA ARG A 270 -22.26 11.93 -11.49
C ARG A 270 -21.11 12.48 -12.31
N ARG A 271 -21.40 12.96 -13.52
CA ARG A 271 -20.37 13.42 -14.46
C ARG A 271 -19.99 14.87 -14.19
N ASN A 272 -20.98 15.71 -13.89
CA ASN A 272 -20.82 17.13 -13.62
C ASN A 272 -21.57 17.56 -12.34
N ARG A 273 -21.32 18.78 -11.86
CA ARG A 273 -22.02 19.32 -10.67
C ARG A 273 -23.52 19.49 -10.85
N GLN A 274 -23.97 19.75 -12.08
CA GLN A 274 -25.37 20.00 -12.44
C GLN A 274 -26.20 18.71 -12.54
N ASP A 275 -25.53 17.57 -12.71
CA ASP A 275 -26.20 16.29 -12.82
C ASP A 275 -26.73 15.85 -11.44
N SER A 276 -27.95 15.31 -11.41
CA SER A 276 -28.43 14.54 -10.27
C SER A 276 -27.75 13.17 -10.23
N VAL A 277 -27.71 12.56 -9.04
CA VAL A 277 -27.29 11.16 -8.88
C VAL A 277 -28.55 10.29 -8.87
N THR A 278 -28.61 9.29 -9.74
CA THR A 278 -29.71 8.31 -9.77
C THR A 278 -29.30 6.99 -9.11
N PRO A 279 -30.23 6.16 -8.61
CA PRO A 279 -29.92 4.80 -8.16
C PRO A 279 -29.23 3.95 -9.24
N GLU A 280 -29.54 4.18 -10.52
CA GLU A 280 -28.89 3.53 -11.64
C GLU A 280 -27.41 3.91 -11.75
N ASP A 281 -27.04 5.18 -11.52
CA ASP A 281 -25.63 5.62 -11.46
C ASP A 281 -24.88 4.90 -10.33
N VAL A 282 -25.51 4.74 -9.16
CA VAL A 282 -24.95 4.00 -8.04
C VAL A 282 -24.71 2.53 -8.42
N ARG A 283 -25.74 1.86 -8.98
CA ARG A 283 -25.65 0.46 -9.42
C ARG A 283 -24.57 0.25 -10.46
N ASN A 284 -24.51 1.12 -11.47
CA ASN A 284 -23.56 1.00 -12.57
C ASN A 284 -22.10 1.21 -12.11
N ASN A 285 -21.88 1.97 -11.03
CA ASN A 285 -20.56 2.19 -10.43
C ASN A 285 -20.30 1.34 -9.18
N TRP A 286 -21.19 0.40 -8.84
CA TRP A 286 -21.12 -0.34 -7.57
C TRP A 286 -19.84 -1.15 -7.41
N GLY A 287 -19.32 -1.73 -8.51
CA GLY A 287 -18.03 -2.42 -8.50
C GLY A 287 -16.87 -1.51 -8.10
N ALA A 288 -16.83 -0.28 -8.60
CA ALA A 288 -15.82 0.71 -8.24
C ALA A 288 -15.99 1.22 -6.81
N ILE A 289 -17.24 1.42 -6.34
CA ILE A 289 -17.56 1.78 -4.95
C ILE A 289 -17.03 0.72 -3.97
N LEU A 290 -17.22 -0.57 -4.30
CA LEU A 290 -16.78 -1.68 -3.45
C LEU A 290 -15.30 -2.03 -3.58
N SER A 291 -14.58 -1.46 -4.56
CA SER A 291 -13.17 -1.77 -4.76
C SER A 291 -12.33 -1.29 -3.57
N MET A 292 -11.57 -2.22 -3.00
CA MET A 292 -10.57 -1.95 -1.97
C MET A 292 -9.15 -1.89 -2.55
N GLU A 293 -9.01 -1.97 -3.87
CA GLU A 293 -7.74 -1.75 -4.54
C GLU A 293 -7.27 -0.32 -4.31
N GLY A 294 -6.05 -0.17 -3.80
CA GLY A 294 -5.50 1.13 -3.40
C GLY A 294 -6.21 1.78 -2.21
N ALA A 295 -6.97 1.04 -1.40
CA ALA A 295 -7.59 1.56 -0.19
C ALA A 295 -6.56 2.19 0.76
N LYS A 296 -6.96 3.27 1.42
CA LYS A 296 -6.08 4.08 2.27
C LYS A 296 -6.56 4.09 3.71
N ARG A 297 -5.60 4.20 4.62
CA ARG A 297 -5.85 4.60 6.00
C ARG A 297 -5.98 6.12 6.04
N TYR A 298 -6.96 6.63 6.79
CA TYR A 298 -7.11 8.04 7.07
C TYR A 298 -6.86 8.31 8.55
N GLU A 299 -5.96 9.25 8.85
CA GLU A 299 -5.51 9.52 10.23
C GLU A 299 -6.50 10.41 11.02
N ASN A 300 -7.28 11.24 10.34
CA ASN A 300 -8.27 12.10 10.98
C ASN A 300 -9.43 12.46 10.03
N ILE A 301 -10.51 12.99 10.60
CA ILE A 301 -11.71 13.37 9.87
C ILE A 301 -11.47 14.50 8.85
N ALA A 302 -10.55 15.44 9.12
CA ALA A 302 -10.28 16.55 8.22
C ALA A 302 -9.67 16.08 6.89
N ILE A 303 -8.77 15.09 6.91
CA ILE A 303 -8.22 14.48 5.69
C ILE A 303 -9.34 13.79 4.89
N VAL A 304 -10.23 13.05 5.55
CA VAL A 304 -11.38 12.39 4.92
C VAL A 304 -12.28 13.40 4.20
N THR A 305 -12.58 14.52 4.86
CA THR A 305 -13.38 15.62 4.28
C THR A 305 -12.65 16.30 3.12
N GLY A 306 -11.35 16.57 3.25
CA GLY A 306 -10.54 17.18 2.19
C GLY A 306 -10.54 16.36 0.90
N GLU A 307 -10.44 15.04 1.01
CA GLU A 307 -10.51 14.14 -0.16
C GLU A 307 -11.87 14.19 -0.86
N LEU A 308 -12.96 14.32 -0.11
CA LEU A 308 -14.29 14.47 -0.69
C LEU A 308 -14.45 15.84 -1.39
N VAL A 309 -13.86 16.89 -0.84
CA VAL A 309 -13.82 18.21 -1.49
C VAL A 309 -13.04 18.13 -2.79
N ASN A 310 -11.85 17.51 -2.80
CA ASN A 310 -11.05 17.29 -4.00
C ASN A 310 -11.84 16.54 -5.08
N ALA A 311 -12.58 15.49 -4.71
CA ALA A 311 -13.44 14.76 -5.65
C ALA A 311 -14.52 15.66 -6.29
N VAL A 312 -15.00 16.69 -5.57
CA VAL A 312 -15.98 17.67 -6.07
C VAL A 312 -15.32 18.81 -6.86
N GLU A 313 -14.06 19.13 -6.59
CA GLU A 313 -13.26 20.08 -7.40
C GLU A 313 -12.92 19.50 -8.78
N VAL A 314 -12.67 18.19 -8.85
CA VAL A 314 -12.58 17.46 -10.13
C VAL A 314 -13.84 17.68 -10.98
N LEU A 315 -15.02 17.84 -10.36
CA LEU A 315 -16.27 18.18 -11.06
C LEU A 315 -16.40 19.66 -11.44
N GLN A 316 -15.61 20.59 -10.86
CA GLN A 316 -15.65 22.03 -11.17
C GLN A 316 -14.88 22.41 -12.43
N ASN A 317 -13.81 21.68 -12.73
CA ASN A 317 -12.90 22.01 -13.83
C ASN A 317 -13.39 21.55 -15.21
N ASN A 318 -14.63 21.05 -15.32
CA ASN A 318 -15.34 20.89 -16.60
C ASN A 318 -15.80 22.25 -17.16
N LYS A 319 -14.86 23.17 -17.37
CA LYS A 319 -15.01 24.19 -18.42
C LYS A 319 -14.85 23.48 -19.76
N SER A 320 -15.74 23.80 -20.69
CA SER A 320 -15.60 23.51 -22.11
C SER A 320 -14.24 24.02 -22.62
N SER A 321 -13.26 23.12 -22.72
CA SER A 321 -12.07 23.30 -23.54
C SER A 321 -11.70 21.94 -24.10
N SER A 322 -11.62 21.88 -25.42
CA SER A 322 -10.89 20.87 -26.16
C SER A 322 -9.42 20.87 -25.72
N GLU A 323 -9.04 20.20 -24.63
CA GLU A 323 -7.63 20.09 -24.22
C GLU A 323 -7.43 19.02 -23.12
N VAL A 324 -6.65 17.98 -23.47
CA VAL A 324 -5.77 17.20 -22.59
C VAL A 324 -6.41 16.31 -21.51
N MET A 325 -6.60 15.03 -21.82
CA MET A 325 -6.84 13.99 -20.83
C MET A 325 -5.49 13.52 -20.26
N GLU A 326 -5.18 13.89 -19.01
CA GLU A 326 -4.02 13.40 -18.26
C GLU A 326 -4.39 12.13 -17.47
N TYR A 327 -3.60 11.07 -17.66
CA TYR A 327 -3.74 9.78 -17.00
C TYR A 327 -2.48 9.51 -16.20
N SER A 328 -2.59 9.05 -14.94
CA SER A 328 -1.42 8.66 -14.15
C SER A 328 -1.48 7.21 -13.68
N MET A 329 -0.31 6.58 -13.57
CA MET A 329 -0.14 5.26 -12.97
C MET A 329 1.08 5.27 -12.05
N ILE A 330 0.93 4.68 -10.86
CA ILE A 330 2.05 4.46 -9.94
C ILE A 330 2.55 3.03 -10.11
N ASN A 331 3.85 2.89 -10.32
CA ASN A 331 4.54 1.60 -10.38
C ASN A 331 5.70 1.57 -9.38
N GLU A 332 6.07 0.38 -8.94
CA GLU A 332 7.23 0.16 -8.09
C GLU A 332 8.09 -0.93 -8.74
N TYR A 333 9.40 -0.75 -8.70
CA TYR A 333 10.35 -1.75 -9.18
C TYR A 333 11.57 -1.83 -8.27
N ASP A 334 12.14 -3.03 -8.18
CA ASP A 334 13.37 -3.34 -7.50
C ASP A 334 14.40 -3.93 -8.49
N PHE A 335 15.55 -4.35 -7.95
CA PHE A 335 16.63 -4.95 -8.72
C PHE A 335 16.21 -6.20 -9.52
N LYS A 336 15.15 -6.92 -9.11
CA LYS A 336 14.67 -8.12 -9.82
C LYS A 336 14.05 -7.74 -11.15
N GLN A 337 13.22 -6.69 -11.20
CA GLN A 337 12.62 -6.25 -12.46
C GLN A 337 13.69 -5.69 -13.41
N THR A 338 14.67 -4.95 -12.89
CA THR A 338 15.74 -4.37 -13.72
C THR A 338 16.66 -5.45 -14.31
N ILE A 339 17.02 -6.47 -13.54
CA ILE A 339 17.78 -7.64 -14.03
C ILE A 339 16.95 -8.46 -15.02
N LEU A 340 15.67 -8.71 -14.73
CA LEU A 340 14.78 -9.45 -15.62
C LEU A 340 14.63 -8.73 -16.97
N TYR A 341 14.52 -7.40 -16.96
CA TYR A 341 14.53 -6.59 -18.17
C TYR A 341 15.84 -6.70 -18.92
N ALA A 342 16.99 -6.58 -18.25
CA ALA A 342 18.30 -6.70 -18.90
C ALA A 342 18.43 -8.03 -19.64
N LEU A 343 18.06 -9.15 -19.01
CA LEU A 343 18.04 -10.48 -19.64
C LEU A 343 17.10 -10.54 -20.84
N SER A 344 15.92 -9.92 -20.72
CA SER A 344 14.89 -9.92 -21.76
C SER A 344 15.25 -9.07 -22.99
N VAL A 345 16.24 -8.19 -22.88
CA VAL A 345 16.83 -7.43 -24.00
C VAL A 345 18.23 -7.92 -24.37
N GLY A 346 18.56 -9.15 -23.99
CA GLY A 346 19.73 -9.89 -24.48
C GLY A 346 20.97 -9.83 -23.60
N ALA A 347 20.94 -9.21 -22.43
CA ALA A 347 22.11 -9.19 -21.54
C ALA A 347 22.58 -10.62 -21.22
N ARG A 348 23.90 -10.84 -21.26
CA ARG A 348 24.50 -12.16 -21.02
C ARG A 348 25.51 -12.09 -19.88
N LEU A 349 25.42 -13.03 -18.95
CA LEU A 349 26.36 -13.14 -17.83
C LEU A 349 27.83 -13.22 -18.27
N LYS A 350 28.10 -13.83 -19.42
CA LYS A 350 29.46 -14.01 -19.96
C LYS A 350 30.04 -12.76 -20.63
N ASP A 351 29.21 -11.75 -20.90
CA ASP A 351 29.69 -10.48 -21.44
C ASP A 351 30.06 -9.55 -20.27
N PRO A 352 31.35 -9.16 -20.12
CA PRO A 352 31.78 -8.32 -19.02
C PRO A 352 31.07 -6.95 -18.97
N MET A 353 30.63 -6.42 -20.11
CA MET A 353 29.90 -5.14 -20.16
C MET A 353 28.43 -5.29 -19.76
N ASP A 354 27.87 -6.50 -19.82
CA ASP A 354 26.51 -6.78 -19.37
C ASP A 354 26.43 -7.17 -17.90
N PHE A 355 27.52 -7.68 -17.30
CA PHE A 355 27.50 -8.25 -15.96
C PHE A 355 26.95 -7.27 -14.91
N LYS A 356 27.25 -5.98 -15.06
CA LYS A 356 26.74 -4.91 -14.20
C LYS A 356 25.23 -4.65 -14.29
N PHE A 357 24.54 -5.19 -15.28
CA PHE A 357 23.07 -5.14 -15.37
C PHE A 357 22.41 -6.40 -14.81
N LEU A 358 23.21 -7.40 -14.38
CA LEU A 358 22.75 -8.75 -14.05
C LEU A 358 23.06 -9.19 -12.63
N TYR A 359 23.81 -8.39 -11.87
CA TYR A 359 24.19 -8.70 -10.50
C TYR A 359 24.06 -7.46 -9.60
N GLU A 360 23.09 -7.50 -8.70
CA GLU A 360 22.71 -6.40 -7.80
C GLU A 360 23.83 -5.96 -6.84
N ASN A 361 24.79 -6.84 -6.55
CA ASN A 361 25.96 -6.49 -5.72
C ASN A 361 27.21 -6.12 -6.55
N HIS A 362 27.09 -5.97 -7.87
CA HIS A 362 28.17 -5.40 -8.68
C HIS A 362 28.43 -3.96 -8.24
N ALA A 363 29.70 -3.54 -8.13
CA ALA A 363 30.06 -2.20 -7.64
C ALA A 363 29.45 -1.08 -8.50
N ASP A 364 29.32 -1.32 -9.81
CA ASP A 364 28.67 -0.43 -10.76
C ASP A 364 27.27 -0.95 -11.20
N PHE A 365 26.54 -1.62 -10.30
CA PHE A 365 25.20 -2.13 -10.64
C PHE A 365 24.32 -1.00 -11.17
N ALA A 366 23.73 -1.22 -12.34
CA ALA A 366 22.98 -0.19 -13.05
C ALA A 366 21.83 -0.80 -13.83
N VAL A 367 20.98 0.08 -14.38
CA VAL A 367 19.83 -0.30 -15.19
C VAL A 367 20.12 0.00 -16.67
N VAL A 368 19.66 -0.88 -17.56
CA VAL A 368 19.73 -0.61 -19.01
C VAL A 368 18.80 0.59 -19.31
N PRO A 369 19.28 1.70 -19.90
CA PRO A 369 18.53 2.96 -19.99
C PRO A 369 17.14 2.88 -20.65
N CYS A 370 16.96 1.96 -21.58
CA CYS A 370 15.67 1.75 -22.23
C CYS A 370 14.63 1.05 -21.32
N PHE A 371 14.97 0.65 -20.09
CA PHE A 371 14.00 0.13 -19.13
C PHE A 371 12.77 1.03 -18.98
N TYR A 372 12.94 2.35 -18.92
CA TYR A 372 11.82 3.27 -18.75
C TYR A 372 10.88 3.39 -19.96
N VAL A 373 11.23 2.85 -21.14
CA VAL A 373 10.31 2.84 -22.29
C VAL A 373 9.06 2.00 -22.04
N VAL A 374 9.06 1.12 -21.04
CA VAL A 374 7.96 0.19 -20.77
C VAL A 374 6.76 0.87 -20.11
N TYR A 375 6.98 1.92 -19.32
CA TYR A 375 5.93 2.49 -18.47
C TYR A 375 4.94 3.38 -19.21
N GLY A 376 5.36 4.10 -20.25
CA GLY A 376 4.44 4.85 -21.11
C GLY A 376 3.38 3.91 -21.72
N PRO A 377 3.78 2.88 -22.48
CA PRO A 377 2.86 1.87 -23.02
C PRO A 377 2.04 1.13 -21.96
N ALA A 378 2.64 0.76 -20.82
CA ALA A 378 1.91 0.09 -19.73
C ALA A 378 0.75 0.95 -19.20
N THR A 379 0.98 2.24 -18.96
CA THR A 379 -0.07 3.19 -18.57
C THR A 379 -1.14 3.33 -19.65
N LEU A 380 -0.78 3.32 -20.93
CA LEU A 380 -1.75 3.37 -22.03
C LEU A 380 -2.66 2.15 -22.09
N MET A 381 -2.11 0.95 -21.87
CA MET A 381 -2.85 -0.30 -21.96
C MET A 381 -3.76 -0.55 -20.75
N ALA A 382 -3.45 0.03 -19.60
CA ALA A 382 -4.24 -0.13 -18.38
C ALA A 382 -5.32 0.94 -18.18
N THR A 383 -5.40 1.93 -19.06
CA THR A 383 -6.34 3.05 -18.96
C THR A 383 -7.30 3.08 -20.16
N ASP A 384 -8.42 3.79 -20.02
CA ASP A 384 -9.40 3.96 -21.11
C ASP A 384 -8.97 5.01 -22.17
N ILE A 385 -7.71 5.43 -22.16
CA ILE A 385 -7.18 6.50 -23.02
C ILE A 385 -7.37 6.20 -24.51
N LEU A 386 -7.22 4.93 -24.93
CA LEU A 386 -7.46 4.52 -26.31
C LEU A 386 -8.94 4.58 -26.66
N GLU A 387 -9.86 4.20 -25.77
CA GLU A 387 -11.30 4.28 -26.04
C GLU A 387 -11.77 5.74 -26.12
N LYS A 388 -11.27 6.59 -25.21
CA LYS A 388 -11.59 8.01 -25.21
C LYS A 388 -11.02 8.76 -26.41
N ALA A 389 -9.82 8.38 -26.88
CA ALA A 389 -9.21 8.94 -28.10
C ALA A 389 -10.12 8.85 -29.33
N PHE A 390 -10.88 7.77 -29.43
CA PHE A 390 -11.79 7.50 -30.54
C PHE A 390 -13.25 7.82 -30.20
N GLN A 391 -13.50 8.67 -29.21
CA GLN A 391 -14.85 9.12 -28.81
C GLN A 391 -15.80 7.96 -28.49
N GLY A 392 -15.28 6.87 -27.90
CA GLY A 392 -16.08 5.68 -27.57
C GLY A 392 -16.43 4.78 -28.75
N ARG A 393 -15.81 4.97 -29.92
CA ARG A 393 -15.91 3.99 -31.01
C ARG A 393 -15.11 2.73 -30.65
N PRO A 394 -15.64 1.53 -30.90
CA PRO A 394 -14.93 0.30 -30.61
C PRO A 394 -13.63 0.23 -31.40
N VAL A 395 -12.50 0.21 -30.69
CA VAL A 395 -11.16 0.02 -31.26
C VAL A 395 -10.81 -1.46 -31.16
N ASN A 396 -10.49 -2.09 -32.28
CA ASN A 396 -9.93 -3.43 -32.25
C ASN A 396 -8.49 -3.37 -31.73
N LEU A 397 -8.27 -3.78 -30.49
CA LEU A 397 -6.93 -3.80 -29.87
C LEU A 397 -5.92 -4.64 -30.66
N ALA A 398 -6.36 -5.71 -31.36
CA ALA A 398 -5.50 -6.51 -32.22
C ALA A 398 -5.00 -5.74 -33.47
N ALA A 399 -5.62 -4.60 -33.79
CA ALA A 399 -5.23 -3.72 -34.89
C ALA A 399 -4.35 -2.54 -34.44
N VAL A 400 -4.08 -2.41 -33.13
CA VAL A 400 -3.20 -1.38 -32.57
C VAL A 400 -1.75 -1.87 -32.63
N VAL A 401 -0.91 -1.14 -33.34
CA VAL A 401 0.53 -1.45 -33.43
C VAL A 401 1.35 -0.26 -32.95
N HIS A 402 2.47 -0.55 -32.28
CA HIS A 402 3.42 0.46 -31.85
C HIS A 402 4.25 0.91 -33.06
N GLY A 403 4.07 2.17 -33.50
CA GLY A 403 4.69 2.70 -34.72
C GLY A 403 6.05 3.36 -34.46
N GLU A 404 6.10 4.31 -33.53
CA GLU A 404 7.33 5.04 -33.20
C GLU A 404 7.45 5.27 -31.69
N GLN A 405 8.70 5.26 -31.21
CA GLN A 405 9.04 5.50 -29.81
C GLN A 405 10.11 6.60 -29.73
N TYR A 406 9.95 7.50 -28.76
CA TYR A 406 10.97 8.41 -28.29
C TYR A 406 11.00 8.39 -26.76
N ILE A 407 12.18 8.43 -26.16
CA ILE A 407 12.33 8.72 -24.74
C ILE A 407 13.62 9.52 -24.51
N LYS A 408 13.55 10.48 -23.60
CA LYS A 408 14.68 11.20 -23.03
C LYS A 408 14.74 10.91 -21.54
N VAL A 409 15.93 10.55 -21.08
CA VAL A 409 16.23 10.24 -19.68
C VAL A 409 17.04 11.41 -19.12
N PHE A 410 16.56 12.01 -18.04
CA PHE A 410 17.18 13.20 -17.46
C PHE A 410 18.30 12.87 -16.48
N GLN A 411 18.24 11.69 -15.85
CA GLN A 411 19.16 11.28 -14.78
C GLN A 411 19.49 9.80 -14.87
N THR A 412 20.49 9.37 -14.10
CA THR A 412 20.77 7.95 -13.94
C THR A 412 19.51 7.25 -13.43
N ILE A 413 19.12 6.17 -14.10
CA ILE A 413 17.96 5.39 -13.70
C ILE A 413 18.27 4.73 -12.36
N PRO A 414 17.46 4.98 -11.31
CA PRO A 414 17.67 4.33 -10.03
C PRO A 414 17.48 2.81 -10.15
N THR A 415 18.16 2.04 -9.31
CA THR A 415 18.09 0.56 -9.35
C THR A 415 16.82 0.00 -8.72
N GLU A 416 16.15 0.82 -7.92
CA GLU A 416 14.83 0.62 -7.35
C GLU A 416 14.14 1.99 -7.19
N ALA A 417 12.85 2.06 -7.46
CA ALA A 417 12.07 3.27 -7.24
C ALA A 417 10.56 2.99 -7.27
N LYS A 418 9.83 3.82 -6.53
CA LYS A 418 8.42 4.08 -6.78
C LYS A 418 8.30 5.24 -7.76
N ILE A 419 7.62 5.03 -8.88
CA ILE A 419 7.48 6.01 -9.96
C ILE A 419 6.02 6.31 -10.27
N GLU A 420 5.74 7.54 -10.70
CA GLU A 420 4.46 7.94 -11.26
C GLU A 420 4.67 8.28 -12.75
N THR A 421 3.97 7.58 -13.64
CA THR A 421 3.97 7.89 -15.08
C THR A 421 2.67 8.55 -15.47
N LYS A 422 2.76 9.75 -16.04
CA LYS A 422 1.64 10.55 -16.55
C LYS A 422 1.62 10.47 -18.07
N CYS A 423 0.46 10.19 -18.68
CA CYS A 423 0.27 10.08 -20.12
C CYS A 423 -0.80 11.07 -20.60
N LYS A 424 -0.61 11.57 -21.82
CA LYS A 424 -1.48 12.53 -22.48
C LYS A 424 -1.55 12.26 -23.97
N ILE A 425 -2.75 12.34 -24.56
CA ILE A 425 -2.89 12.39 -26.02
C ILE A 425 -2.56 13.81 -26.49
N LEU A 426 -1.58 13.91 -27.38
CA LEU A 426 -1.21 15.15 -28.05
C LEU A 426 -2.07 15.38 -29.30
N ASP A 427 -2.31 14.33 -30.08
CA ASP A 427 -3.06 14.44 -31.35
C ASP A 427 -3.58 13.09 -31.86
N VAL A 428 -4.58 13.14 -32.75
CA VAL A 428 -5.12 11.97 -33.47
C VAL A 428 -5.15 12.27 -34.97
N LEU A 429 -4.24 11.66 -35.71
CA LEU A 429 -4.09 11.90 -37.15
C LEU A 429 -4.87 10.89 -37.98
N ASP A 430 -5.43 11.35 -39.07
CA ASP A 430 -6.06 10.52 -40.09
C ASP A 430 -5.11 10.34 -41.28
N LYS A 431 -4.48 9.16 -41.38
CA LYS A 431 -3.57 8.80 -42.48
C LYS A 431 -4.25 7.81 -43.42
N GLY A 432 -5.44 8.18 -43.89
CA GLY A 432 -6.20 7.42 -44.89
C GLY A 432 -6.95 6.25 -44.27
N ARG A 433 -6.44 5.01 -44.39
CA ARG A 433 -7.11 3.84 -43.78
C ARG A 433 -6.80 3.68 -42.28
N ASN A 434 -5.82 4.40 -41.76
CA ASN A 434 -5.30 4.21 -40.41
C ASN A 434 -5.37 5.50 -39.61
N ALA A 435 -5.58 5.39 -38.31
CA ALA A 435 -5.44 6.49 -37.37
C ALA A 435 -4.08 6.41 -36.67
N PHE A 436 -3.47 7.56 -36.37
CA PHE A 436 -2.22 7.66 -35.64
C PHE A 436 -2.47 8.45 -34.35
N LEU A 437 -2.21 7.82 -33.22
CA LEU A 437 -2.35 8.42 -31.91
C LEU A 437 -0.98 8.89 -31.41
N LEU A 438 -0.83 10.20 -31.27
CA LEU A 438 0.38 10.81 -30.74
C LEU A 438 0.21 11.02 -29.24
N ILE A 439 1.10 10.42 -28.48
CA ILE A 439 1.02 10.39 -27.02
C ILE A 439 2.31 10.95 -26.45
N GLU A 440 2.18 11.76 -25.40
CA GLU A 440 3.27 12.15 -24.52
C GLU A 440 3.17 11.39 -23.21
N HIS A 441 4.31 11.01 -22.65
CA HIS A 441 4.37 10.49 -21.31
C HIS A 441 5.55 11.07 -20.52
N GLU A 442 5.35 11.29 -19.23
CA GLU A 442 6.36 11.79 -18.31
C GLU A 442 6.41 10.89 -17.09
N THR A 443 7.61 10.51 -16.66
CA THR A 443 7.79 9.65 -15.48
C THR A 443 8.52 10.41 -14.40
N PHE A 444 8.01 10.34 -13.19
CA PHE A 444 8.52 11.00 -11.99
C PHE A 444 8.87 9.97 -10.92
N ASN A 445 9.82 10.27 -10.06
CA ASN A 445 9.94 9.59 -8.78
C ASN A 445 8.74 10.00 -7.92
N ALA A 446 7.94 9.03 -7.47
CA ALA A 446 6.69 9.28 -6.77
C ALA A 446 6.90 9.80 -5.34
N GLU A 447 8.08 9.61 -4.77
CA GLU A 447 8.42 10.06 -3.41
C GLU A 447 9.02 11.46 -3.42
N THR A 448 9.91 11.75 -4.38
CA THR A 448 10.62 13.05 -4.45
C THR A 448 9.95 14.05 -5.39
N GLY A 449 9.09 13.58 -6.30
CA GLY A 449 8.51 14.40 -7.38
C GLY A 449 9.48 14.72 -8.51
N GLU A 450 10.69 14.16 -8.49
CA GLU A 450 11.73 14.43 -9.48
C GLU A 450 11.40 13.82 -10.85
N LYS A 451 11.57 14.60 -11.92
CA LYS A 451 11.30 14.15 -13.28
C LYS A 451 12.43 13.26 -13.81
N LEU A 452 12.09 12.01 -14.12
CA LEU A 452 13.03 10.99 -14.57
C LEU A 452 13.08 10.91 -16.09
N THR A 453 11.93 10.93 -16.76
CA THR A 453 11.85 10.83 -18.23
C THR A 453 10.74 11.68 -18.84
N THR A 454 10.92 12.03 -20.11
CA THR A 454 9.85 12.45 -21.03
C THR A 454 9.94 11.56 -22.25
N GLY A 455 8.81 11.07 -22.75
CA GLY A 455 8.76 10.25 -23.95
C GLY A 455 7.55 10.54 -24.81
N ARG A 456 7.61 10.02 -26.04
CA ARG A 456 6.52 10.09 -27.01
C ARG A 456 6.32 8.75 -27.67
N ILE A 457 5.06 8.42 -27.89
CA ILE A 457 4.62 7.19 -28.55
C ILE A 457 3.74 7.58 -29.73
N THR A 458 3.97 6.93 -30.87
CA THR A 458 3.02 6.93 -31.98
C THR A 458 2.40 5.54 -32.06
N ALA A 459 1.13 5.42 -31.64
CA ALA A 459 0.36 4.20 -31.84
C ALA A 459 -0.41 4.28 -33.16
N ILE A 460 -0.39 3.22 -33.96
CA ILE A 460 -1.10 3.15 -35.24
C ILE A 460 -2.27 2.21 -35.05
N VAL A 461 -3.48 2.71 -35.28
CA VAL A 461 -4.71 1.93 -35.22
C VAL A 461 -5.15 1.63 -36.64
N LYS A 462 -4.86 0.40 -37.09
CA LYS A 462 -5.16 -0.01 -38.47
C LYS A 462 -6.67 -0.07 -38.69
N GLY A 463 -7.14 0.47 -39.81
CA GLY A 463 -8.57 0.47 -40.17
C GLY A 463 -9.41 1.53 -39.47
N ALA A 464 -8.85 2.33 -38.56
CA ALA A 464 -9.57 3.37 -37.83
C ALA A 464 -9.44 4.77 -38.47
N GLY A 465 -8.85 4.88 -39.66
CA GLY A 465 -8.77 6.14 -40.43
C GLY A 465 -10.05 6.45 -41.23
N GLY A 466 -10.02 7.52 -42.02
CA GLY A 466 -11.11 7.93 -42.91
C GLY A 466 -12.21 8.73 -42.23
N PHE A 467 -11.88 9.34 -41.08
CA PHE A 467 -12.76 10.20 -40.30
C PHE A 467 -12.57 11.71 -40.60
N GLY A 468 -11.65 12.07 -41.48
CA GLY A 468 -11.43 13.45 -41.94
C GLY A 468 -10.60 14.30 -40.98
N GLY A 469 -9.76 13.67 -40.15
CA GLY A 469 -8.85 14.37 -39.23
C GLY A 469 -7.61 14.97 -39.92
N PRO A 470 -6.76 15.70 -39.17
CA PRO A 470 -5.50 16.22 -39.70
C PRO A 470 -4.56 15.08 -40.11
N ASN A 471 -3.84 15.24 -41.22
CA ASN A 471 -2.88 14.24 -41.72
C ASN A 471 -1.45 14.42 -41.12
N SER A 472 -1.20 15.53 -40.44
CA SER A 472 0.11 15.86 -39.86
C SER A 472 -0.06 16.66 -38.57
N SER A 473 0.95 16.61 -37.70
CA SER A 473 0.94 17.36 -36.44
C SER A 473 2.32 17.91 -36.09
N PRO A 474 2.41 19.11 -35.47
CA PRO A 474 3.68 19.60 -34.91
C PRO A 474 4.22 18.70 -33.79
N HIS A 475 3.40 17.79 -33.26
CA HIS A 475 3.76 16.84 -32.21
C HIS A 475 4.39 15.55 -32.74
N GLU A 476 4.40 15.31 -34.06
CA GLU A 476 5.03 14.13 -34.66
C GLU A 476 6.52 14.06 -34.30
N ILE A 477 7.02 12.84 -34.10
CA ILE A 477 8.43 12.61 -33.81
C ILE A 477 9.20 12.79 -35.12
N LEU A 478 10.05 13.81 -35.19
CA LEU A 478 10.82 14.12 -36.39
C LEU A 478 11.65 12.91 -36.84
N SER A 479 11.52 12.56 -38.12
CA SER A 479 12.29 11.47 -38.71
C SER A 479 13.70 11.90 -39.06
N VAL A 480 14.67 11.06 -38.70
CA VAL A 480 16.08 11.26 -39.02
C VAL A 480 16.58 10.01 -39.73
N GLU A 481 16.87 10.12 -41.02
CA GLU A 481 17.37 8.99 -41.81
C GLU A 481 18.81 8.62 -41.42
N ALA A 482 19.18 7.36 -41.69
CA ALA A 482 20.56 6.93 -41.55
C ALA A 482 21.45 7.64 -42.59
N PRO A 483 22.71 7.97 -42.27
CA PRO A 483 23.65 8.52 -43.24
C PRO A 483 23.82 7.60 -44.45
N ASN A 484 23.78 8.17 -45.66
CA ASN A 484 23.98 7.43 -46.91
C ASN A 484 25.47 7.08 -47.15
N ARG A 485 26.02 6.24 -46.28
CA ARG A 485 27.40 5.70 -46.31
C ARG A 485 27.43 4.38 -45.53
N ALA A 486 28.54 3.64 -45.59
CA ALA A 486 28.72 2.43 -44.77
C ALA A 486 28.65 2.75 -43.25
N PRO A 487 28.11 1.83 -42.42
CA PRO A 487 28.09 1.97 -40.97
C PRO A 487 29.50 2.03 -40.40
N ASP A 488 29.67 2.81 -39.33
CA ASP A 488 30.94 2.89 -38.61
C ASP A 488 31.18 1.63 -37.76
N ALA A 489 30.10 1.00 -37.31
CA ALA A 489 30.13 -0.25 -36.58
C ALA A 489 28.83 -1.03 -36.76
N SER A 490 28.93 -2.36 -36.66
CA SER A 490 27.78 -3.26 -36.65
C SER A 490 27.94 -4.28 -35.51
N GLN A 491 26.86 -4.54 -34.79
CA GLN A 491 26.81 -5.58 -33.75
C GLN A 491 25.72 -6.58 -34.11
N THR A 492 25.94 -7.87 -33.90
CA THR A 492 24.99 -8.93 -34.24
C THR A 492 24.70 -9.79 -33.04
N GLU A 493 23.42 -9.99 -32.72
CA GLU A 493 22.97 -10.85 -31.63
C GLU A 493 21.75 -11.68 -32.05
N LYS A 494 21.77 -12.97 -31.73
CA LYS A 494 20.64 -13.87 -31.95
C LYS A 494 19.68 -13.81 -30.77
N THR A 495 18.40 -13.57 -31.06
CA THR A 495 17.34 -13.64 -30.04
C THR A 495 17.04 -15.10 -29.68
N SER A 496 16.57 -15.38 -28.46
CA SER A 496 16.06 -16.74 -28.15
C SER A 496 14.67 -16.95 -28.74
N THR A 497 14.26 -18.22 -28.87
CA THR A 497 12.88 -18.57 -29.25
C THR A 497 11.87 -18.12 -28.17
N GLU A 498 12.30 -18.03 -26.92
CA GLU A 498 11.49 -17.60 -25.78
C GLU A 498 11.59 -16.08 -25.53
N GLN A 499 12.26 -15.31 -26.39
CA GLN A 499 12.62 -13.91 -26.12
C GLN A 499 11.39 -13.03 -25.83
N ALA A 500 10.32 -13.22 -26.59
CA ALA A 500 9.05 -12.50 -26.39
C ALA A 500 8.35 -12.91 -25.08
N ALA A 501 8.42 -14.20 -24.73
CA ALA A 501 7.85 -14.73 -23.48
C ALA A 501 8.58 -14.19 -22.25
N LEU A 502 9.89 -13.94 -22.35
CA LEU A 502 10.67 -13.31 -21.30
C LEU A 502 10.40 -11.79 -21.24
N TYR A 503 10.39 -11.12 -22.40
CA TYR A 503 10.21 -9.66 -22.46
C TYR A 503 8.88 -9.21 -21.89
N ARG A 504 7.77 -9.89 -22.22
CA ARG A 504 6.43 -9.56 -21.68
C ARG A 504 6.36 -9.57 -20.16
N LEU A 505 7.13 -10.44 -19.49
CA LEU A 505 7.18 -10.50 -18.03
C LEU A 505 7.94 -9.31 -17.44
N SER A 506 9.02 -8.90 -18.11
CA SER A 506 9.83 -7.76 -17.66
C SER A 506 9.20 -6.39 -17.93
N SER A 507 8.47 -6.27 -19.04
CA SER A 507 7.92 -4.98 -19.50
C SER A 507 6.48 -4.74 -19.04
N GLY A 508 5.79 -5.80 -18.62
CA GLY A 508 4.34 -5.75 -18.38
C GLY A 508 3.51 -5.66 -19.67
N ASP A 509 4.13 -5.69 -20.86
CA ASP A 509 3.40 -5.77 -22.12
C ASP A 509 2.91 -7.20 -22.37
N LEU A 510 1.74 -7.48 -21.80
CA LEU A 510 1.10 -8.79 -21.84
C LEU A 510 0.28 -9.05 -23.11
N ASN A 511 0.39 -8.21 -24.15
CA ASN A 511 -0.39 -8.34 -25.37
C ASN A 511 -0.24 -9.77 -25.97
N PRO A 512 -1.35 -10.52 -26.17
CA PRO A 512 -1.29 -11.89 -26.66
C PRO A 512 -0.63 -12.03 -28.04
N LEU A 513 -0.57 -10.95 -28.83
CA LEU A 513 0.15 -10.88 -30.11
C LEU A 513 1.58 -11.45 -30.06
N HIS A 514 2.22 -11.39 -28.89
CA HIS A 514 3.62 -11.78 -28.70
C HIS A 514 3.82 -13.23 -28.22
N VAL A 515 2.75 -13.97 -27.93
CA VAL A 515 2.88 -15.35 -27.40
C VAL A 515 1.79 -16.32 -27.89
N ASP A 516 0.61 -15.82 -28.25
CA ASP A 516 -0.52 -16.63 -28.72
C ASP A 516 -0.56 -16.67 -30.26
N PRO A 517 -0.34 -17.84 -30.90
CA PRO A 517 -0.39 -17.97 -32.35
C PRO A 517 -1.74 -17.60 -32.98
N GLU A 518 -2.86 -17.87 -32.31
CA GLU A 518 -4.19 -17.59 -32.87
C GLU A 518 -4.47 -16.09 -32.82
N PHE A 519 -4.11 -15.43 -31.72
CA PHE A 519 -4.22 -13.98 -31.62
C PHE A 519 -3.29 -13.25 -32.60
N ALA A 520 -2.07 -13.75 -32.81
CA ALA A 520 -1.14 -13.19 -33.79
C ALA A 520 -1.70 -13.26 -35.22
N LYS A 521 -2.35 -14.38 -35.59
CA LYS A 521 -3.06 -14.52 -36.87
C LYS A 521 -4.20 -13.52 -37.01
N MET A 522 -4.98 -13.28 -35.96
CA MET A 522 -6.03 -12.25 -35.97
C MET A 522 -5.48 -10.84 -36.22
N GLY A 523 -4.28 -10.54 -35.71
CA GLY A 523 -3.55 -9.29 -35.98
C GLY A 523 -2.89 -9.20 -37.37
N GLY A 524 -3.00 -10.25 -38.19
CA GLY A 524 -2.44 -10.32 -39.54
C GLY A 524 -0.98 -10.81 -39.61
N PHE A 525 -0.49 -11.47 -38.56
CA PHE A 525 0.85 -12.04 -38.50
C PHE A 525 0.82 -13.56 -38.68
N LYS A 526 1.88 -14.14 -39.26
CA LYS A 526 1.94 -15.59 -39.49
C LYS A 526 2.16 -16.39 -38.20
N GLU A 527 2.84 -15.78 -37.25
CA GLU A 527 3.25 -16.34 -35.96
C GLU A 527 3.48 -15.20 -34.95
N PRO A 528 3.60 -15.47 -33.65
CA PRO A 528 3.89 -14.46 -32.64
C PRO A 528 5.19 -13.69 -32.94
N ILE A 529 5.12 -12.37 -32.81
CA ILE A 529 6.25 -11.48 -33.11
C ILE A 529 6.91 -11.00 -31.82
N LEU A 530 8.19 -10.65 -31.89
CA LEU A 530 8.90 -10.00 -30.79
C LEU A 530 8.41 -8.55 -30.64
N HIS A 531 8.34 -8.07 -29.40
CA HIS A 531 8.02 -6.67 -29.11
C HIS A 531 9.04 -5.74 -29.79
N GLY A 532 8.57 -4.68 -30.45
CA GLY A 532 9.44 -3.65 -31.02
C GLY A 532 10.34 -3.03 -29.94
N LEU A 533 9.78 -2.81 -28.74
CA LEU A 533 10.51 -2.29 -27.59
C LEU A 533 11.61 -3.24 -27.08
N CYS A 534 11.47 -4.55 -27.27
CA CYS A 534 12.55 -5.49 -27.01
C CYS A 534 13.70 -5.27 -28.00
N SER A 535 13.38 -5.10 -29.29
CA SER A 535 14.38 -4.89 -30.35
C SER A 535 15.21 -3.61 -30.16
N ILE A 536 14.61 -2.51 -29.66
CA ILE A 536 15.39 -1.31 -29.30
C ILE A 536 16.24 -1.53 -28.05
N GLY A 537 15.86 -2.45 -27.16
CA GLY A 537 16.66 -2.82 -26.00
C GLY A 537 17.97 -3.49 -26.41
N PHE A 538 17.91 -4.42 -27.38
CA PHE A 538 19.10 -4.99 -28.01
C PHE A 538 19.96 -3.89 -28.65
N ALA A 539 19.35 -3.02 -29.47
CA ALA A 539 20.07 -1.93 -30.13
C ALA A 539 20.75 -0.97 -29.15
N THR A 540 20.06 -0.60 -28.06
CA THR A 540 20.59 0.26 -27.01
C THR A 540 21.83 -0.36 -26.38
N ARG A 541 21.79 -1.66 -26.05
CA ARG A 541 22.96 -2.37 -25.53
C ARG A 541 24.12 -2.39 -26.53
N HIS A 542 23.86 -2.67 -27.81
CA HIS A 542 24.88 -2.63 -28.85
C HIS A 542 25.56 -1.26 -28.95
N ILE A 543 24.79 -0.18 -28.89
CA ILE A 543 25.29 1.20 -28.95
C ILE A 543 26.09 1.53 -27.69
N LEU A 544 25.62 1.17 -26.50
CA LEU A 544 26.34 1.42 -25.25
C LEU A 544 27.70 0.71 -25.25
N LYS A 545 27.75 -0.55 -25.67
CA LYS A 545 29.00 -1.33 -25.76
C LYS A 545 30.00 -0.71 -26.73
N THR A 546 29.51 -0.16 -27.84
CA THR A 546 30.34 0.33 -28.95
C THR A 546 30.79 1.79 -28.76
N PHE A 547 29.89 2.66 -28.28
CA PHE A 547 30.08 4.10 -28.26
C PHE A 547 29.99 4.74 -26.85
N ALA A 548 29.71 3.96 -25.81
CA ALA A 548 29.67 4.47 -24.43
C ALA A 548 30.59 3.69 -23.47
N GLY A 549 31.42 2.76 -23.96
CA GLY A 549 32.23 1.87 -23.10
C GLY A 549 31.38 1.03 -22.13
N GLY A 550 30.12 0.78 -22.49
CA GLY A 550 29.10 0.14 -21.66
C GLY A 550 28.45 1.04 -20.61
N ASP A 551 28.87 2.29 -20.43
CA ASP A 551 28.39 3.21 -19.38
C ASP A 551 26.93 3.67 -19.64
N PRO A 552 25.93 3.22 -18.85
CA PRO A 552 24.54 3.62 -19.04
C PRO A 552 24.28 5.09 -18.68
N GLY A 553 25.15 5.72 -17.86
CA GLY A 553 24.98 7.12 -17.45
C GLY A 553 25.19 8.12 -18.59
N LEU A 554 25.82 7.68 -19.69
CA LEU A 554 26.03 8.47 -20.91
C LEU A 554 24.82 8.46 -21.84
N PHE A 555 23.83 7.59 -21.63
CA PHE A 555 22.60 7.63 -22.42
C PHE A 555 21.80 8.90 -22.11
N GLU A 556 21.31 9.58 -23.15
CA GLU A 556 20.44 10.75 -23.01
C GLU A 556 19.06 10.49 -23.60
N ALA A 557 18.99 10.06 -24.87
CA ALA A 557 17.72 9.83 -25.54
C ALA A 557 17.81 8.74 -26.60
N ILE A 558 16.68 8.12 -26.92
CA ILE A 558 16.53 7.24 -28.08
C ILE A 558 15.26 7.59 -28.84
N ARG A 559 15.35 7.49 -30.16
CA ARG A 559 14.24 7.58 -31.09
C ARG A 559 14.28 6.40 -32.04
N ALA A 560 13.15 5.77 -32.31
CA ALA A 560 13.07 4.66 -33.26
C ALA A 560 11.71 4.60 -33.96
N ARG A 561 11.71 4.16 -35.23
CA ARG A 561 10.51 3.75 -35.96
C ARG A 561 10.52 2.24 -36.16
N PHE A 562 9.43 1.57 -35.82
CA PHE A 562 9.24 0.14 -36.04
C PHE A 562 8.69 -0.09 -37.45
N SER A 563 9.51 -0.64 -38.34
CA SER A 563 9.17 -0.77 -39.76
C SER A 563 8.57 -2.13 -40.12
N LYS A 564 9.08 -3.21 -39.51
CA LYS A 564 8.69 -4.59 -39.81
C LYS A 564 8.81 -5.48 -38.56
N PRO A 565 8.01 -6.56 -38.46
CA PRO A 565 8.06 -7.47 -37.31
C PRO A 565 9.35 -8.30 -37.30
N VAL A 566 9.79 -8.63 -36.08
CA VAL A 566 10.85 -9.62 -35.81
C VAL A 566 10.17 -10.87 -35.24
N VAL A 567 10.62 -12.05 -35.63
CA VAL A 567 10.19 -13.33 -35.04
C VAL A 567 11.24 -13.76 -33.99
N PRO A 568 10.84 -14.15 -32.77
CA PRO A 568 11.77 -14.69 -31.77
C PRO A 568 12.60 -15.86 -32.33
N GLY A 569 13.91 -15.86 -32.08
CA GLY A 569 14.86 -16.80 -32.65
C GLY A 569 15.63 -16.26 -33.87
N GLN A 570 15.17 -15.17 -34.48
CA GLN A 570 15.89 -14.50 -35.57
C GLN A 570 17.12 -13.75 -35.05
N THR A 571 18.09 -13.57 -35.95
CA THR A 571 19.33 -12.85 -35.68
C THR A 571 19.18 -11.37 -36.07
N LEU A 572 19.43 -10.48 -35.12
CA LEU A 572 19.39 -9.03 -35.31
C LEU A 572 20.81 -8.48 -35.48
N ARG A 573 21.00 -7.61 -36.47
CA ARG A 573 22.20 -6.77 -36.60
C ARG A 573 21.83 -5.31 -36.42
N THR A 574 22.54 -4.61 -35.54
CA THR A 574 22.42 -3.16 -35.35
C THR A 574 23.57 -2.48 -36.08
N ASP A 575 23.26 -1.81 -37.18
CA ASP A 575 24.19 -0.99 -37.96
C ASP A 575 24.18 0.43 -37.38
N MET A 576 25.35 1.02 -37.15
CA MET A 576 25.50 2.26 -36.38
C MET A 576 26.39 3.27 -37.12
N TRP A 577 25.95 4.53 -37.15
CA TRP A 577 26.68 5.65 -37.73
C TRP A 577 26.80 6.78 -36.72
N ARG A 578 28.04 7.14 -36.38
CA ARG A 578 28.34 8.24 -35.47
C ARG A 578 28.27 9.58 -36.20
N ASN A 579 27.58 10.53 -35.58
CA ASN A 579 27.59 11.94 -35.94
C ASN A 579 27.71 12.77 -34.66
N GLY A 580 28.95 13.13 -34.29
CA GLY A 580 29.23 13.76 -33.00
C GLY A 580 28.84 12.84 -31.84
N ASN A 581 27.88 13.31 -31.04
CA ASN A 581 27.30 12.60 -29.89
C ASN A 581 26.01 11.82 -30.22
N ARG A 582 25.49 11.98 -31.44
CA ARG A 582 24.34 11.22 -31.94
C ARG A 582 24.82 9.99 -32.69
N ILE A 583 24.33 8.82 -32.31
CA ILE A 583 24.55 7.56 -33.00
C ILE A 583 23.27 7.22 -33.75
N HIS A 584 23.25 7.43 -35.07
CA HIS A 584 22.19 6.92 -35.92
C HIS A 584 22.30 5.40 -35.97
N PHE A 585 21.18 4.69 -36.02
CA PHE A 585 21.21 3.24 -36.16
C PHE A 585 20.03 2.70 -36.95
N GLU A 586 20.24 1.50 -37.49
CA GLU A 586 19.19 0.65 -38.05
C GLU A 586 19.34 -0.74 -37.47
N CYS A 587 18.23 -1.44 -37.25
CA CYS A 587 18.25 -2.86 -36.94
C CYS A 587 17.71 -3.64 -38.13
N VAL A 588 18.43 -4.67 -38.53
CA VAL A 588 18.05 -5.57 -39.62
C VAL A 588 18.00 -7.02 -39.15
N ILE A 589 17.10 -7.80 -39.76
CA ILE A 589 17.16 -9.26 -39.66
C ILE A 589 18.26 -9.74 -40.60
N VAL A 590 19.26 -10.46 -40.07
CA VAL A 590 20.45 -10.87 -40.84
C VAL A 590 20.09 -11.79 -42.01
N ASP A 591 19.20 -12.76 -41.77
CA ASP A 591 18.91 -13.84 -42.72
C ASP A 591 18.34 -13.34 -44.06
N ASN A 592 17.67 -12.19 -44.07
CA ASN A 592 17.02 -11.63 -45.25
C ASN A 592 17.31 -10.13 -45.45
N ASN A 593 18.27 -9.59 -44.70
CA ASN A 593 18.69 -8.18 -44.69
C ASN A 593 17.51 -7.19 -44.61
N THR A 594 16.46 -7.54 -43.87
CA THR A 594 15.23 -6.74 -43.78
C THR A 594 15.32 -5.73 -42.63
N PRO A 595 15.18 -4.42 -42.89
CA PRO A 595 15.14 -3.41 -41.83
C PRO A 595 13.86 -3.51 -40.99
N VAL A 596 14.03 -3.64 -39.68
CA VAL A 596 12.95 -3.76 -38.68
C VAL A 596 12.86 -2.54 -37.75
N ILE A 597 13.98 -1.84 -37.55
CA ILE A 597 14.02 -0.51 -36.94
C ILE A 597 14.72 0.42 -37.91
N THR A 598 14.07 1.52 -38.27
CA THR A 598 14.61 2.52 -39.20
C THR A 598 14.50 3.92 -38.64
N ASN A 599 15.18 4.86 -39.29
CA ASN A 599 15.23 6.27 -38.93
C ASN A 599 15.61 6.49 -37.45
N ALA A 600 16.42 5.61 -36.86
CA ALA A 600 16.61 5.60 -35.43
C ALA A 600 17.91 6.30 -35.02
N TYR A 601 17.93 6.83 -33.81
CA TYR A 601 19.16 7.37 -33.22
C TYR A 601 19.15 7.23 -31.70
N VAL A 602 20.35 7.19 -31.13
CA VAL A 602 20.61 7.39 -29.70
C VAL A 602 21.45 8.64 -29.55
N ASP A 603 21.04 9.54 -28.67
CA ASP A 603 21.87 10.64 -28.20
C ASP A 603 22.63 10.19 -26.95
N LEU A 604 23.94 10.39 -26.97
CA LEU A 604 24.82 10.19 -25.83
C LEU A 604 25.30 11.53 -25.30
N LYS A 605 25.43 11.67 -23.98
CA LYS A 605 26.04 12.85 -23.34
C LYS A 605 27.50 13.00 -23.77
N GLU A 606 28.19 11.88 -23.95
CA GLU A 606 29.57 11.79 -24.41
C GLU A 606 29.78 10.46 -25.15
N VAL A 607 30.62 10.44 -26.18
CA VAL A 607 31.01 9.21 -26.87
C VAL A 607 32.35 8.70 -26.36
N LYS A 608 32.35 7.47 -25.81
CA LYS A 608 33.54 6.71 -25.43
C LYS A 608 33.70 5.54 -26.40
N VAL A 609 34.59 5.70 -27.38
CA VAL A 609 34.91 4.61 -28.31
C VAL A 609 35.89 3.66 -27.63
N THR A 610 35.47 2.43 -27.41
CA THR A 610 36.35 1.38 -26.89
C THR A 610 37.40 1.05 -27.96
N THR A 611 38.68 1.26 -27.63
CA THR A 611 39.83 1.19 -28.55
C THR A 611 40.13 -0.21 -29.13
N LYS A 612 39.23 -1.18 -28.94
CA LYS A 612 39.39 -2.57 -29.41
C LYS A 612 38.54 -2.94 -30.64
N ALA A 613 37.79 -2.02 -31.22
CA ALA A 613 37.11 -2.25 -32.49
C ALA A 613 37.92 -1.67 -33.66
N LYS A 614 38.99 -2.37 -34.08
CA LYS A 614 39.56 -2.22 -35.43
C LYS A 614 40.08 -3.57 -35.94
N LEU A 615 39.58 -3.89 -37.15
CA LEU A 615 39.86 -4.98 -38.09
C LEU A 615 39.17 -6.31 -37.81
#